data_AF-A0A016ULY5-F1
#
_entry.id   AF-A0A016ULY5-F1
#
_cell.length_a   1.000
_cell.length_b   1.000
_cell.length_c   1.000
_cell.angle_alpha   90.00
_cell.angle_beta   90.00
_cell.angle_gamma   90.00
#
_symmetry.space_group_name_H-M   'P 1'
#
loop_
_entity.id
_entity.type
_entity.pdbx_description
1 polymer ?
#
loop_
_entity_poly.entity_id
_entity_poly.type
_entity_poly.pdbx_seq_one_letter_code
_entity_poly.pdbx_strand_id
1 'polypeptide(L)'
;MAVSEPEFRRALSDFVFKIDQLGKSERWTLHKSELGICAKQSVMVKFRGEAVNRQVHITYNSTYSVPVLWFNFYRRVHCVTDSAICAAMQGLYHSSNSFIFYEPIILPVC
;
A
#
# COMPACT_ATOMS: atom_id res chain seq x y z
N MET A 1 8.46 -11.67 18.05
CA MET A 1 8.39 -12.97 17.35
C MET A 1 8.93 -12.78 15.95
N ALA A 2 9.85 -13.63 15.51
CA ALA A 2 10.34 -13.65 14.13
C ALA A 2 9.53 -14.69 13.34
N VAL A 3 9.16 -14.37 12.10
CA VAL A 3 8.47 -15.26 11.15
C VAL A 3 9.43 -15.55 10.02
N SER A 4 9.58 -16.80 9.60
CA SER A 4 10.44 -17.12 8.46
C SER A 4 9.81 -16.68 7.13
N GLU A 5 10.63 -16.40 6.11
CA GLU A 5 10.11 -15.99 4.81
C GLU A 5 9.17 -17.05 4.17
N PRO A 6 9.44 -18.37 4.21
CA PRO A 6 8.49 -19.37 3.70
C PRO A 6 7.15 -19.37 4.45
N GLU A 7 7.16 -19.19 5.77
CA GLU A 7 5.93 -19.08 6.57
C GLU A 7 5.15 -17.83 6.19
N PHE A 8 5.83 -16.68 6.08
CA PHE A 8 5.22 -15.44 5.61
C PHE A 8 4.57 -15.63 4.22
N ARG A 9 5.27 -16.25 3.27
CA ARG A 9 4.76 -16.47 1.90
C ARG A 9 3.48 -17.32 1.87
N ARG A 10 3.44 -18.38 2.68
CA ARG A 10 2.24 -19.22 2.84
C ARG A 10 1.10 -18.44 3.47
N ALA A 11 1.35 -17.80 4.62
CA ALA A 11 0.35 -17.01 5.34
C ALA A 11 -0.22 -15.86 4.48
N LEU A 12 0.62 -15.19 3.70
CA LEU A 12 0.20 -14.10 2.82
C LEU A 12 -0.71 -14.61 1.69
N SER A 13 -0.38 -15.77 1.12
CA SER A 13 -1.18 -16.37 0.04
C SER A 13 -2.54 -16.83 0.56
N ASP A 14 -2.56 -17.47 1.74
CA ASP A 14 -3.78 -17.88 2.43
C ASP A 14 -4.65 -16.67 2.81
N PHE A 15 -4.03 -15.59 3.28
CA PHE A 15 -4.71 -14.35 3.61
C PHE A 15 -5.45 -13.77 2.38
N VAL A 16 -4.76 -13.61 1.25
CA VAL A 16 -5.37 -13.07 0.03
C VAL A 16 -6.50 -13.98 -0.46
N PHE A 17 -6.31 -15.29 -0.45
CA PHE A 17 -7.33 -16.26 -0.85
C PHE A 17 -8.58 -16.20 0.04
N LYS A 18 -8.41 -16.18 1.37
CA LYS A 18 -9.53 -16.11 2.32
C LYS A 18 -10.29 -14.78 2.22
N ILE A 19 -9.57 -13.66 2.07
CA ILE A 19 -10.21 -12.34 1.96
C ILE A 19 -11.03 -12.21 0.67
N ASP A 20 -10.57 -12.79 -0.44
CA ASP A 20 -11.30 -12.82 -1.71
C ASP A 20 -12.65 -13.56 -1.56
N GLN A 21 -12.67 -14.67 -0.82
CA GLN A 21 -13.89 -15.43 -0.53
C GLN A 21 -14.91 -14.68 0.33
N LEU A 22 -14.48 -13.74 1.16
CA LEU A 22 -15.37 -12.95 2.01
C LEU A 22 -16.18 -11.90 1.22
N GLY A 23 -15.99 -11.79 -0.10
CA GLY A 23 -16.77 -10.92 -0.96
C GLY A 23 -16.64 -9.43 -0.62
N LYS A 24 -15.58 -9.04 0.07
CA LYS A 24 -15.35 -7.63 0.42
C LYS A 24 -15.07 -6.84 -0.86
N SER A 25 -15.64 -5.63 -0.95
CA SER A 25 -15.43 -4.71 -2.07
C SER A 25 -13.96 -4.36 -2.33
N GLU A 26 -13.08 -4.53 -1.34
CA GLU A 26 -11.68 -4.13 -1.41
C GLU A 26 -10.78 -5.30 -1.77
N ARG A 27 -10.49 -5.43 -3.06
CA ARG A 27 -9.69 -6.54 -3.60
C ARG A 27 -8.23 -6.46 -3.19
N TRP A 28 -7.71 -7.57 -2.68
CA TRP A 28 -6.28 -7.78 -2.47
C TRP A 28 -5.67 -8.52 -3.66
N THR A 29 -4.45 -8.14 -4.06
CA THR A 29 -3.71 -8.77 -5.14
C THR A 29 -2.33 -9.19 -4.67
N LEU A 30 -1.92 -10.41 -5.02
CA LEU A 30 -0.54 -10.86 -4.83
C LEU A 30 0.33 -10.35 -5.98
N HIS A 31 1.44 -9.70 -5.63
CA HIS A 31 2.45 -9.24 -6.56
C HIS A 31 3.76 -9.95 -6.25
N LYS A 32 4.37 -10.54 -7.27
CA LYS A 32 5.70 -11.14 -7.19
C LYS A 32 6.69 -10.19 -7.88
N SER A 33 7.80 -9.90 -7.22
CA SER A 33 8.94 -9.18 -7.78
C SER A 33 10.24 -9.88 -7.39
N GLU A 34 11.37 -9.38 -7.90
CA GLU A 34 12.71 -9.86 -7.53
C GLU A 34 12.99 -9.69 -6.02
N LEU A 35 12.33 -8.73 -5.38
CA LEU A 35 12.43 -8.46 -3.94
C LEU A 35 11.52 -9.36 -3.09
N GLY A 36 10.75 -10.27 -3.71
CA GLY A 36 9.87 -11.21 -3.04
C GLY A 36 8.39 -11.05 -3.41
N ILE A 37 7.52 -11.64 -2.59
CA ILE A 37 6.07 -11.53 -2.74
C ILE A 37 5.52 -10.45 -1.80
N CYS A 38 4.54 -9.69 -2.28
CA CYS A 38 3.79 -8.75 -1.47
C CYS A 38 2.30 -8.81 -1.82
N ALA A 39 1.44 -8.52 -0.85
CA ALA A 39 0.02 -8.32 -1.09
C ALA A 39 -0.25 -6.82 -1.18
N LYS A 40 -1.04 -6.39 -2.15
CA LYS A 40 -1.42 -4.99 -2.34
C LYS A 40 -2.93 -4.84 -2.35
N GLN A 41 -3.40 -3.71 -1.87
CA GLN A 41 -4.78 -3.29 -1.92
C GLN A 41 -4.80 -1.81 -2.30
N SER A 42 -5.68 -1.39 -3.21
CA SER A 42 -5.85 0.01 -3.60
C SER A 42 -7.33 0.35 -3.65
N VAL A 43 -7.76 1.33 -2.86
CA VAL A 43 -9.17 1.70 -2.71
C VAL A 43 -9.32 3.21 -2.67
N MET A 44 -10.37 3.71 -3.33
CA MET A 44 -10.80 5.10 -3.16
C MET A 44 -11.64 5.23 -1.90
N VAL A 45 -11.20 6.03 -0.95
CA VAL A 45 -11.89 6.32 0.31
C VAL A 45 -12.25 7.79 0.39
N LYS A 46 -13.36 8.11 1.05
CA LYS A 46 -13.70 9.51 1.38
C LYS A 46 -13.08 9.87 2.72
N PHE A 47 -12.22 10.88 2.75
CA PHE A 47 -11.62 11.43 3.97
C PHE A 47 -11.87 12.93 4.01
N ARG A 48 -12.52 13.41 5.08
CA ARG A 48 -12.87 14.84 5.26
C ARG A 48 -13.58 15.47 4.04
N GLY A 49 -14.46 14.71 3.39
CA GLY A 49 -15.19 15.17 2.19
C GLY A 49 -14.44 15.03 0.87
N GLU A 50 -13.18 14.60 0.89
CA GLU A 50 -12.33 14.48 -0.29
C GLU A 50 -12.09 13.01 -0.67
N ALA A 51 -11.94 12.74 -1.96
CA ALA A 51 -11.59 11.41 -2.46
C ALA A 51 -10.07 11.19 -2.38
N VAL A 52 -9.65 10.24 -1.56
CA VAL A 52 -8.25 9.85 -1.36
C VAL A 52 -8.08 8.41 -1.84
N ASN A 53 -7.04 8.15 -2.62
CA ASN A 53 -6.63 6.78 -2.95
C ASN A 53 -5.75 6.26 -1.81
N ARG A 54 -6.22 5.23 -1.12
CA ARG A 54 -5.45 4.50 -0.10
C ARG A 54 -4.86 3.26 -0.75
N GLN A 55 -3.55 3.11 -0.67
CA GLN A 55 -2.84 1.89 -1.02
C GLN A 55 -2.25 1.25 0.23
N VAL A 56 -2.44 -0.05 0.37
CA VAL A 56 -1.91 -0.85 1.48
C VAL A 56 -1.07 -1.97 0.92
N HIS A 57 0.18 -2.09 1.37
CA HIS A 57 1.06 -3.20 0.99
C HIS A 57 1.49 -4.01 2.22
N ILE A 58 1.44 -5.33 2.11
CA ILE A 58 2.02 -6.25 3.08
C ILE A 58 3.28 -6.84 2.45
N THR A 59 4.43 -6.60 3.08
CA THR A 59 5.76 -7.05 2.64
C THR A 59 6.47 -7.81 3.75
N TYR A 60 7.60 -8.43 3.44
CA TYR A 60 8.46 -9.07 4.43
C TYR A 60 9.79 -8.33 4.55
N ASN A 61 10.22 -8.06 5.77
CA ASN A 61 11.56 -7.54 6.03
C ASN A 61 12.46 -8.69 6.48
N SER A 62 13.39 -9.08 5.61
CA SER A 62 14.33 -10.18 5.86
C SER A 62 15.40 -9.86 6.90
N THR A 63 15.71 -8.58 7.14
CA THR A 63 16.70 -8.17 8.15
C THR A 63 16.18 -8.42 9.56
N TYR A 64 14.89 -8.16 9.78
CA TYR A 64 14.26 -8.32 11.08
C TYR A 64 13.36 -9.56 11.18
N SER A 65 13.20 -10.30 10.08
CA SER A 65 12.33 -11.47 9.95
C SER A 65 10.91 -11.21 10.43
N VAL A 66 10.31 -10.12 9.94
CA VAL A 66 8.94 -9.70 10.31
C VAL A 66 8.12 -9.25 9.11
N PRO A 67 6.79 -9.44 9.13
CA PRO A 67 5.91 -8.78 8.19
C PRO A 67 5.90 -7.27 8.42
N VAL A 68 5.78 -6.49 7.35
CA VAL A 68 5.69 -5.02 7.37
C VAL A 68 4.47 -4.59 6.59
N LEU A 69 3.71 -3.67 7.18
CA LEU A 69 2.52 -3.08 6.60
C LEU A 69 2.82 -1.63 6.18
N TRP A 70 2.60 -1.32 4.92
CA TRP A 70 2.79 0.01 4.34
C TRP A 70 1.45 0.62 3.98
N PHE A 71 1.26 1.89 4.33
CA PHE A 71 0.12 2.68 3.92
C PHE A 71 0.59 3.88 3.11
N ASN A 72 0.06 4.03 1.90
CA ASN A 72 0.25 5.21 1.08
C ASN A 72 -1.10 5.86 0.83
N PHE A 73 -1.16 7.19 0.97
CA PHE A 73 -2.37 7.97 0.72
C PHE A 73 -2.06 8.98 -0.37
N TYR A 74 -2.77 8.86 -1.49
CA TYR A 74 -2.64 9.77 -2.62
C TYR A 74 -3.91 10.59 -2.76
N ARG A 75 -3.77 11.91 -2.73
CA ARG A 75 -4.85 12.83 -3.07
C ARG A 75 -4.72 13.20 -4.54
N ARG A 76 -5.80 13.06 -5.32
CA ARG A 76 -5.84 13.68 -6.65
C ARG A 76 -6.05 15.18 -6.47
N VAL A 77 -5.00 15.95 -6.71
CA VAL A 77 -5.16 17.40 -6.92
C VAL A 77 -5.64 17.57 -8.35
N HIS A 78 -6.91 17.97 -8.51
CA HIS A 78 -7.37 18.44 -9.81
C HIS A 78 -6.60 19.73 -10.09
N CYS A 79 -5.61 19.70 -10.97
CA CYS A 79 -5.03 20.94 -11.47
C CYS A 79 -6.10 21.61 -12.35
N VAL A 80 -6.65 22.72 -11.84
CA VAL A 80 -7.64 23.51 -12.55
C VAL A 80 -6.89 24.34 -13.59
N THR A 81 -6.89 23.83 -14.83
CA THR A 81 -6.69 24.56 -16.10
C THR A 81 -5.66 25.69 -16.11
N ASP A 82 -4.40 25.33 -16.37
CA ASP A 82 -3.59 25.97 -17.42
C ASP A 82 -2.45 25.01 -17.79
N SER A 83 -2.39 24.58 -19.05
CA SER A 83 -1.55 23.44 -19.46
C SER A 83 -0.05 23.67 -19.22
N ALA A 84 0.38 24.93 -19.16
CA ALA A 84 1.75 25.32 -18.85
C ALA A 84 2.11 25.16 -17.35
N ILE A 85 1.15 25.36 -16.44
CA ILE A 85 1.39 25.23 -15.00
C ILE A 85 1.38 23.76 -14.58
N CYS A 86 0.50 22.92 -15.14
CA CYS A 86 0.51 21.49 -14.82
C CYS A 86 1.81 20.79 -15.29
N ALA A 87 2.42 21.23 -16.41
CA ALA A 87 3.73 20.71 -16.86
C ALA A 87 4.90 21.16 -15.95
N ALA A 88 4.90 22.43 -15.52
CA ALA A 88 5.88 22.93 -14.56
C ALA A 88 5.73 22.27 -13.17
N MET A 89 4.48 21.98 -12.77
CA MET A 89 4.20 21.25 -11.54
C MET A 89 4.56 19.76 -11.64
N GLN A 90 4.43 19.08 -12.79
CA GLN A 90 4.88 17.70 -12.94
C GLN A 90 6.41 17.54 -12.76
N GLY A 91 7.20 18.55 -13.17
CA GLY A 91 8.64 18.60 -12.92
C GLY A 91 9.03 18.84 -11.44
N LEU A 92 8.15 19.49 -10.67
CA LEU A 92 8.35 19.78 -9.23
C LEU A 92 7.63 18.79 -8.30
N TYR A 93 6.57 18.11 -8.75
CA TYR A 93 5.81 17.10 -7.98
C TYR A 93 6.56 15.78 -7.84
N HIS A 94 7.68 15.61 -8.54
CA HIS A 94 8.61 14.52 -8.22
C HIS A 94 9.34 14.73 -6.88
N SER A 95 9.24 15.90 -6.23
CA SER A 95 9.99 16.17 -4.99
C SER A 95 9.18 16.44 -3.74
N SER A 96 7.85 16.63 -3.78
CA SER A 96 7.14 17.11 -2.58
C SER A 96 5.76 16.49 -2.35
N ASN A 97 5.62 15.91 -1.16
CA ASN A 97 4.41 15.42 -0.49
C ASN A 97 3.85 14.05 -0.88
N SER A 98 4.72 13.05 -0.85
CA SER A 98 4.38 11.80 -0.17
C SER A 98 4.32 12.09 1.33
N PHE A 99 3.15 12.32 1.91
CA PHE A 99 3.00 12.15 3.37
C PHE A 99 3.05 10.65 3.65
N ILE A 100 4.26 10.11 3.75
CA ILE A 100 4.51 8.78 4.27
C ILE A 100 4.36 8.90 5.77
N PHE A 101 3.24 8.43 6.32
CA PHE A 101 3.19 8.11 7.74
C PHE A 101 4.12 6.91 7.95
N TYR A 102 5.37 7.18 8.33
CA TYR A 102 6.28 6.16 8.87
C TYR A 102 5.87 5.85 10.31
N GLU A 103 4.73 5.18 10.49
CA GLU A 103 4.53 4.39 11.70
C GLU A 103 4.42 2.93 11.28
N PRO A 104 5.46 2.11 11.52
CA PRO A 104 5.34 0.68 11.38
C PRO A 104 4.34 0.18 12.42
N ILE A 105 3.09 -0.02 12.01
CA ILE A 105 2.14 -0.77 12.82
C ILE A 105 2.62 -2.22 12.79
N ILE A 106 3.39 -2.60 13.80
CA ILE A 106 3.75 -4.00 14.08
C ILE A 106 2.44 -4.68 14.46
N LEU A 107 1.82 -5.36 13.50
CA LEU A 107 0.64 -6.17 13.79
C LEU A 107 1.06 -7.34 14.70
N PRO A 108 0.48 -7.48 15.91
CA PRO A 108 0.62 -8.70 16.67
C PRO A 108 -0.11 -9.81 15.92
N VAL A 109 0.62 -10.82 15.48
CA VAL A 109 0.04 -12.07 14.99
C VAL A 109 -0.35 -12.86 16.26
N CYS A 110 -1.65 -12.93 16.56
CA CYS A 110 -2.20 -13.82 17.57
C CYS A 110 -2.18 -15.28 17.08
#